data_AF-A0ABD1MK47-F1
#
_entry.id   AF-A0ABD1MK47-F1
#
_cell.length_a   1.000
_cell.length_b   1.000
_cell.length_c   1.000
_cell.angle_alpha   90.00
_cell.angle_beta   90.00
_cell.angle_gamma   90.00
#
_symmetry.space_group_name_H-M   'P 1'
#
loop_
_entity.id
_entity.type
_entity.pdbx_description
1 polymer ?
#
loop_
_entity_poly.entity_id
_entity_poly.type
_entity_poly.pdbx_seq_one_letter_code
_entity_poly.pdbx_strand_id
1 'polypeptide(L)'
;MEERKQSRYVKLTKDQVPLEDITPGELNQPIEVPQLAVHKCMECGQPLPESYTPPSDEPWMTGICGCAEDKDNCLTGLFCPCVLFGRNVESLHEETPWTGPCICHAIFVEGGIALATATAIFNGVIDPGTSFLIFEGLFFTWWMCGIYTGQVRQNLQKKYHLKNSPCDPCCVHCCMHWCALCQEHREMKGRLSDNVFSETTVVNAPPIQEMKSSDDKENPETSSANDTEHTGLELQPV
;
A
#
# COMPACT_ATOMS: atom_id res chain seq x y z
N MET A 1 -6.53 43.57 -9.72
CA MET A 1 -5.46 44.54 -10.05
C MET A 1 -4.16 43.74 -9.99
N GLU A 2 -3.60 43.46 -11.15
CA GLU A 2 -2.53 42.47 -11.37
C GLU A 2 -1.15 43.09 -11.07
N GLU A 3 -0.40 42.48 -10.15
CA GLU A 3 0.92 42.98 -9.72
C GLU A 3 1.99 42.53 -10.73
N ARG A 4 2.31 43.42 -11.67
CA ARG A 4 3.32 43.21 -12.71
C ARG A 4 4.71 43.27 -12.08
N LYS A 5 5.36 42.11 -11.85
CA LYS A 5 6.80 42.05 -11.49
C LYS A 5 7.63 42.74 -12.58
N GLN A 6 8.15 43.92 -12.25
CA GLN A 6 8.93 44.75 -13.15
C GLN A 6 10.32 44.14 -13.32
N SER A 7 10.68 43.73 -14.55
CA SER A 7 12.03 43.28 -14.87
C SER A 7 13.01 44.44 -14.67
N ARG A 8 14.01 44.23 -13.80
CA ARG A 8 15.06 45.21 -13.53
C ARG A 8 16.17 45.06 -14.57
N TYR A 9 16.10 45.82 -15.65
CA TYR A 9 17.19 45.88 -16.63
C TYR A 9 18.41 46.58 -16.01
N VAL A 10 19.56 45.90 -16.02
CA VAL A 10 20.85 46.48 -15.65
C VAL A 10 21.41 47.19 -16.88
N LYS A 11 21.63 48.50 -16.77
CA LYS A 11 22.24 49.31 -17.83
C LYS A 11 23.76 49.10 -17.75
N LEU A 12 24.33 48.45 -18.76
CA LEU A 12 25.79 48.26 -18.85
C LEU A 12 26.46 49.57 -19.28
N THR A 13 27.24 50.16 -18.37
CA THR A 13 28.12 51.29 -18.67
C THR A 13 29.44 50.75 -19.22
N LYS A 14 29.96 51.38 -20.28
CA LYS A 14 31.03 50.86 -21.16
C LYS A 14 32.42 50.70 -20.51
N ASP A 15 32.58 51.10 -19.25
CA ASP A 15 33.90 51.42 -18.70
C ASP A 15 34.37 50.52 -17.54
N GLN A 16 33.93 49.25 -17.47
CA GLN A 16 34.51 48.31 -16.50
C GLN A 16 34.71 46.89 -17.07
N VAL A 17 35.96 46.42 -16.90
CA VAL A 17 36.48 45.03 -16.89
C VAL A 17 37.06 44.50 -18.23
N PRO A 18 38.24 43.84 -18.20
CA PRO A 18 38.91 43.30 -19.41
C PRO A 18 38.02 42.34 -20.18
N LEU A 19 38.12 42.34 -21.51
CA LEU A 19 37.49 41.33 -22.36
C LEU A 19 38.01 39.95 -21.97
N GLU A 20 37.24 39.19 -21.21
CA GLU A 20 37.35 37.74 -21.26
C GLU A 20 36.91 37.30 -22.67
N ASP A 21 37.78 36.57 -23.37
CA ASP A 21 37.52 36.06 -24.71
C ASP A 21 36.32 35.10 -24.66
N ILE A 22 35.16 35.56 -25.11
CA ILE A 22 33.97 34.72 -25.23
C ILE A 22 34.16 33.84 -26.46
N THR A 23 34.48 32.56 -26.25
CA THR A 23 34.65 31.58 -27.32
C THR A 23 33.32 31.38 -28.09
N PRO A 24 33.29 31.44 -29.44
CA PRO A 24 32.06 31.26 -30.21
C PRO A 24 31.49 29.85 -30.02
N GLY A 25 30.40 29.72 -29.26
CA GLY A 25 29.73 28.44 -29.01
C GLY A 25 29.28 28.24 -27.56
N GLU A 26 29.91 28.90 -26.58
CA GLU A 26 29.54 28.75 -25.17
C GLU A 26 28.17 29.36 -24.85
N LEU A 27 27.76 30.40 -25.57
CA LEU A 27 26.45 31.05 -25.38
C LEU A 27 25.27 30.19 -25.90
N ASN A 28 25.53 29.16 -26.70
CA ASN A 28 24.52 28.22 -27.19
C ASN A 28 24.52 26.90 -26.40
N GLN A 29 25.18 26.85 -25.24
CA GLN A 29 25.06 25.68 -24.37
C GLN A 29 23.66 25.64 -23.75
N PRO A 30 22.99 24.47 -23.74
CA PRO A 30 21.73 24.30 -23.03
C PRO A 30 21.95 24.61 -21.56
N ILE A 31 21.23 25.61 -21.04
CA ILE A 31 21.23 25.92 -19.62
C ILE A 31 20.45 24.79 -18.94
N GLU A 32 21.13 23.95 -18.15
CA GLU A 32 20.46 23.04 -17.24
C GLU A 32 19.74 23.87 -16.18
N VAL A 33 18.41 23.97 -16.29
CA VAL A 33 17.58 24.62 -15.28
C VAL A 33 17.15 23.55 -14.28
N PRO A 34 17.63 23.55 -13.02
CA PRO A 34 17.23 22.55 -12.03
C PRO A 34 15.72 22.52 -11.79
N GLN A 35 15.04 23.64 -12.08
CA GLN A 35 13.58 23.79 -12.02
C GLN A 35 12.82 22.90 -13.02
N LEU A 36 13.48 22.36 -14.06
CA LEU A 36 12.86 21.40 -14.99
C LEU A 36 12.91 19.95 -14.51
N ALA A 37 13.82 19.61 -13.57
CA ALA A 37 13.96 18.27 -12.99
C ALA A 37 13.12 18.08 -11.71
N VAL A 38 12.13 18.94 -11.48
CA VAL A 38 11.26 18.85 -10.30
C VAL A 38 10.27 17.70 -10.48
N HIS A 39 10.20 16.80 -9.50
CA HIS A 39 9.21 15.73 -9.46
C HIS A 39 7.81 16.35 -9.44
N LYS A 40 6.95 15.93 -10.37
CA LYS A 40 5.58 16.46 -10.51
C LYS A 40 4.57 15.41 -10.13
N CYS A 41 3.48 15.84 -9.52
CA CYS A 41 2.32 14.98 -9.30
C CYS A 41 1.79 14.44 -10.64
N MET A 42 1.53 13.14 -10.72
CA MET A 42 1.04 12.51 -11.95
C MET A 42 -0.40 12.89 -12.29
N GLU A 43 -1.21 13.32 -11.31
CA GLU A 43 -2.60 13.70 -11.52
C GLU A 43 -2.76 15.19 -11.86
N CYS A 44 -2.12 16.08 -11.11
CA CYS A 44 -2.30 17.53 -11.25
C CYS A 44 -1.10 18.27 -11.86
N GLY A 45 0.04 17.59 -12.09
CA GLY A 45 1.22 18.17 -12.70
C GLY A 45 1.97 19.19 -11.83
N GLN A 46 1.53 19.38 -10.58
CA GLN A 46 2.16 20.34 -9.67
C GLN A 46 3.53 19.85 -9.19
N PRO A 47 4.50 20.76 -9.02
CA PRO A 47 5.80 20.43 -8.44
C PRO A 47 5.61 19.97 -7.00
N LEU A 48 6.12 18.78 -6.69
CA LEU A 48 6.10 18.20 -5.36
C LEU A 48 7.25 18.79 -4.52
N PRO A 49 7.04 19.05 -3.22
CA PRO A 49 8.12 19.52 -2.35
C PRO A 49 9.25 18.49 -2.25
N GLU A 50 10.49 18.92 -2.01
CA GLU A 50 11.65 18.00 -1.86
C GLU A 50 11.48 17.02 -0.69
N SER A 51 10.67 17.38 0.31
CA SER A 51 10.28 16.51 1.43
C SER A 51 9.14 15.54 1.10
N TYR A 52 8.57 15.63 -0.11
CA TYR A 52 7.55 14.68 -0.55
C TYR A 52 8.18 13.31 -0.71
N THR A 53 7.85 12.46 0.25
CA THR A 53 7.92 11.02 0.04
C THR A 53 6.56 10.60 -0.51
N PRO A 54 6.51 9.84 -1.62
CA PRO A 54 5.25 9.25 -2.04
C PRO A 54 4.65 8.50 -0.85
N PRO A 55 3.33 8.56 -0.62
CA PRO A 55 2.69 7.78 0.42
C PRO A 55 3.09 6.32 0.22
N SER A 56 4.02 5.91 1.10
CA SER A 56 4.57 4.61 1.46
C SER A 56 5.36 3.74 0.47
N ASP A 57 6.52 3.30 0.96
CA ASP A 57 7.21 2.08 0.53
C ASP A 57 7.19 1.07 1.70
N GLU A 58 6.03 0.78 2.28
CA GLU A 58 5.99 -0.26 3.31
C GLU A 58 6.41 -1.59 2.69
N PRO A 59 7.39 -2.30 3.30
CA PRO A 59 7.82 -3.58 2.79
C PRO A 59 6.68 -4.59 2.94
N TRP A 60 6.57 -5.50 1.98
CA TRP A 60 5.76 -6.71 2.15
C TRP A 60 6.22 -7.45 3.41
N MET A 61 5.28 -7.98 4.20
CA MET A 61 5.62 -8.74 5.41
C MET A 61 6.43 -10.00 5.08
N THR A 62 6.21 -10.59 3.90
CA THR A 62 6.89 -11.80 3.43
C THR A 62 7.33 -11.65 1.98
N GLY A 63 8.40 -12.36 1.60
CA GLY A 63 8.80 -12.47 0.20
C GLY A 63 7.80 -13.28 -0.62
N ILE A 64 7.83 -13.14 -1.95
CA ILE A 64 6.88 -13.83 -2.83
C ILE A 64 6.98 -15.36 -2.73
N CYS A 65 8.18 -15.91 -2.58
CA CYS A 65 8.40 -17.35 -2.40
C CYS A 65 8.16 -17.85 -0.96
N GLY A 66 7.72 -16.98 -0.04
CA GLY A 66 7.40 -17.36 1.35
C GLY A 66 6.06 -18.10 1.49
N CYS A 67 5.52 -18.69 0.42
CA CYS A 67 4.21 -19.37 0.45
C CYS A 67 4.14 -20.48 1.54
N ALA A 68 5.24 -21.21 1.76
CA ALA A 68 5.31 -22.31 2.72
C ALA A 68 5.42 -21.91 4.21
N GLU A 69 5.55 -20.62 4.53
CA GLU A 69 5.62 -20.14 5.92
C GLU A 69 4.28 -20.31 6.66
N ASP A 70 3.16 -20.29 5.92
CA ASP A 70 1.82 -20.55 6.42
C ASP A 70 1.24 -21.77 5.69
N LYS A 71 1.30 -22.93 6.35
CA LYS A 71 0.91 -24.22 5.77
C LYS A 71 -0.56 -24.27 5.38
N ASP A 72 -1.45 -23.68 6.17
CA ASP A 72 -2.88 -23.73 5.92
C ASP A 72 -3.23 -22.87 4.70
N ASN A 73 -2.64 -21.69 4.58
CA ASN A 73 -2.78 -20.84 3.40
C ASN A 73 -2.12 -21.48 2.17
N CYS A 74 -0.95 -22.10 2.34
CA CYS A 74 -0.26 -22.83 1.28
C CYS A 74 -1.05 -24.04 0.76
N LEU A 75 -1.72 -24.78 1.65
CA LEU A 75 -2.59 -25.89 1.24
C LEU A 75 -3.87 -25.37 0.61
N THR A 76 -4.46 -24.34 1.22
CA THR A 76 -5.77 -23.84 0.84
C THR A 76 -5.81 -23.50 -0.63
N GLY A 77 -4.87 -22.74 -1.17
CA GLY A 77 -4.98 -22.50 -2.60
C GLY A 77 -4.17 -23.44 -3.49
N LEU A 78 -3.32 -24.34 -2.96
CA LEU A 78 -2.81 -25.42 -3.81
C LEU A 78 -3.98 -26.28 -4.29
N PHE A 79 -4.97 -26.49 -3.41
CA PHE A 79 -6.15 -27.30 -3.70
C PHE A 79 -7.41 -26.48 -4.05
N CYS A 80 -7.51 -25.25 -3.54
CA CYS A 80 -8.67 -24.36 -3.71
C CYS A 80 -8.23 -22.89 -3.94
N PRO A 81 -7.50 -22.57 -5.02
CA PRO A 81 -6.97 -21.22 -5.27
C PRO A 81 -8.09 -20.18 -5.42
N CYS A 82 -9.25 -20.59 -5.94
CA CYS A 82 -10.45 -19.76 -6.07
C CYS A 82 -10.98 -19.24 -4.71
N VAL A 83 -10.90 -20.05 -3.65
CA VAL A 83 -11.33 -19.66 -2.30
C VAL A 83 -10.39 -18.60 -1.74
N LEU A 84 -9.08 -18.81 -1.89
CA LEU A 84 -8.07 -17.86 -1.44
C LEU A 84 -8.23 -16.52 -2.17
N PHE A 85 -8.42 -16.57 -3.49
CA PHE A 85 -8.72 -15.39 -4.30
C PHE A 85 -10.00 -14.68 -3.85
N GLY A 86 -11.10 -15.42 -3.62
CA GLY A 86 -12.35 -14.84 -3.15
C GLY A 86 -12.20 -14.10 -1.82
N ARG A 87 -11.51 -14.71 -0.85
CA ARG A 87 -11.21 -14.10 0.45
C ARG A 87 -10.34 -12.85 0.32
N ASN A 88 -9.41 -12.86 -0.64
CA ASN A 88 -8.57 -11.69 -0.93
C ASN A 88 -9.40 -10.51 -1.43
N VAL A 89 -10.33 -10.76 -2.37
CA VAL A 89 -11.22 -9.71 -2.88
C VAL A 89 -12.15 -9.18 -1.79
N GLU A 90 -12.73 -10.05 -0.96
CA GLU A 90 -13.59 -9.65 0.16
C GLU A 90 -12.83 -8.78 1.18
N SER A 91 -11.59 -9.13 1.49
CA SER A 91 -10.73 -8.33 2.41
C SER A 91 -10.40 -6.94 1.86
N LEU A 92 -10.39 -6.79 0.53
CA LEU A 92 -10.18 -5.50 -0.13
C LEU A 92 -11.47 -4.71 -0.26
N HIS A 93 -12.57 -5.40 -0.55
CA HIS A 93 -13.90 -4.86 -0.85
C HIS A 93 -14.94 -5.44 0.11
N GLU A 94 -15.14 -4.78 1.25
CA GLU A 94 -16.02 -5.25 2.33
C GLU A 94 -17.48 -5.46 1.88
N GLU A 95 -17.93 -4.71 0.87
CA GLU A 95 -19.29 -4.80 0.30
C GLU A 95 -19.47 -6.00 -0.65
N THR A 96 -18.39 -6.69 -1.02
CA THR A 96 -18.41 -7.80 -1.98
C THR A 96 -18.15 -9.13 -1.26
N PRO A 97 -19.16 -10.02 -1.15
CA PRO A 97 -18.95 -11.32 -0.50
C PRO A 97 -17.97 -12.17 -1.29
N TRP A 98 -17.10 -12.92 -0.60
CA TRP A 98 -16.03 -13.72 -1.22
C TRP A 98 -16.52 -14.77 -2.23
N THR A 99 -17.78 -15.21 -2.10
CA THR A 99 -18.37 -16.28 -2.93
C THR A 99 -18.49 -15.90 -4.39
N GLY A 100 -18.83 -14.65 -4.71
CA GLY A 100 -18.97 -14.18 -6.09
C GLY A 100 -17.64 -14.28 -6.87
N PRO A 101 -16.57 -13.61 -6.40
CA PRO A 101 -15.25 -13.70 -7.01
C PRO A 101 -14.68 -15.13 -7.01
N CYS A 102 -14.95 -15.92 -5.95
CA CYS A 102 -14.56 -17.34 -5.90
C CYS A 102 -15.23 -18.16 -7.00
N ILE A 103 -16.55 -18.05 -7.18
CA ILE A 103 -17.31 -18.79 -8.20
C ILE A 103 -16.85 -18.37 -9.60
N CYS A 104 -16.69 -17.07 -9.86
CA CYS A 104 -16.15 -16.59 -11.12
C CYS A 104 -14.77 -17.18 -11.41
N HIS A 105 -13.85 -17.13 -10.44
CA HIS A 105 -12.51 -17.68 -10.62
C HIS A 105 -12.56 -19.20 -10.87
N ALA A 106 -13.37 -19.95 -10.10
CA ALA A 106 -13.52 -21.38 -10.25
C ALA A 106 -14.11 -21.77 -11.62
N ILE A 107 -15.10 -21.05 -12.13
CA ILE A 107 -15.73 -21.37 -13.43
C ILE A 107 -14.79 -21.03 -14.58
N PHE A 108 -14.26 -19.80 -14.60
CA PHE A 108 -13.52 -19.32 -15.77
C PHE A 108 -12.11 -19.90 -15.84
N VAL A 109 -11.40 -20.04 -14.72
CA VAL A 109 -10.00 -20.50 -14.74
C VAL A 109 -9.92 -22.01 -14.54
N GLU A 110 -10.37 -22.51 -13.38
CA GLU A 110 -10.29 -23.94 -13.07
C GLU A 110 -11.21 -24.77 -13.99
N GLY A 111 -12.43 -24.29 -14.23
CA GLY A 111 -13.39 -24.94 -15.13
C GLY A 111 -12.90 -24.99 -16.58
N GLY A 112 -12.23 -23.94 -17.05
CA GLY A 112 -11.61 -23.91 -18.39
C GLY A 112 -10.51 -24.96 -18.55
N ILE A 113 -9.62 -25.07 -17.56
CA ILE A 113 -8.54 -26.08 -17.54
C ILE A 113 -9.12 -27.49 -17.44
N ALA A 114 -10.11 -27.70 -16.57
CA ALA A 114 -10.76 -29.00 -16.40
C ALA A 114 -11.46 -29.45 -17.69
N LEU A 115 -12.17 -28.54 -18.36
CA LEU A 115 -12.82 -28.82 -19.64
C LEU A 115 -11.80 -29.15 -20.73
N ALA A 116 -10.71 -28.39 -20.84
CA ALA A 116 -9.64 -28.67 -21.80
C ALA A 116 -8.99 -30.04 -21.55
N THR A 117 -8.72 -30.37 -20.29
CA THR A 117 -8.13 -31.65 -19.87
C THR A 117 -9.07 -32.82 -20.16
N ALA A 118 -10.35 -32.69 -19.82
CA ALA A 118 -11.36 -33.70 -20.13
C ALA A 118 -11.48 -33.89 -21.65
N THR A 119 -11.48 -32.80 -22.42
CA THR A 119 -11.53 -32.85 -23.88
C THR A 119 -10.33 -33.61 -24.46
N ALA A 120 -9.12 -33.39 -23.94
CA ALA A 120 -7.92 -34.12 -24.35
C ALA A 120 -7.99 -35.62 -24.01
N ILE A 121 -8.47 -35.97 -22.81
CA ILE A 121 -8.53 -37.37 -22.35
C ILE A 121 -9.60 -38.16 -23.11
N PHE A 122 -10.81 -37.61 -23.25
CA PHE A 122 -11.94 -38.35 -23.84
C PHE A 122 -11.91 -38.38 -25.36
N ASN A 123 -11.32 -37.39 -26.03
CA ASN A 123 -11.28 -37.35 -27.49
C ASN A 123 -9.96 -37.84 -28.09
N GLY A 124 -8.89 -38.01 -27.30
CA GLY A 124 -7.65 -38.72 -27.64
C GLY A 124 -6.75 -38.04 -28.67
N VAL A 125 -7.31 -37.60 -29.80
CA VAL A 125 -6.67 -36.79 -30.84
C VAL A 125 -7.57 -35.59 -31.09
N ILE A 126 -7.25 -34.47 -30.43
CA ILE A 126 -7.88 -33.19 -30.75
C ILE A 126 -7.39 -32.81 -32.15
N ASP A 127 -8.30 -32.50 -33.08
CA ASP A 127 -7.89 -32.03 -34.40
C ASP A 127 -7.04 -30.75 -34.27
N PRO A 128 -6.17 -30.45 -35.26
CA PRO A 128 -5.29 -29.29 -35.20
C PRO A 128 -6.04 -27.96 -35.01
N GLY A 129 -7.28 -27.85 -35.50
CA GLY A 129 -8.11 -26.66 -35.35
C GLY A 129 -8.65 -26.51 -33.93
N THR A 130 -9.24 -27.55 -33.35
CA THR A 130 -9.73 -27.53 -31.97
C THR A 130 -8.59 -27.41 -30.97
N SER A 131 -7.42 -27.99 -31.24
CA SER A 131 -6.23 -27.80 -30.40
C SER A 131 -5.84 -26.32 -30.36
N PHE A 132 -5.74 -25.68 -31.52
CA PHE A 132 -5.43 -24.25 -31.62
C PHE A 132 -6.44 -23.39 -30.86
N LEU A 133 -7.74 -23.65 -31.01
CA LEU A 133 -8.80 -22.93 -30.31
C LEU A 133 -8.74 -23.13 -28.78
N ILE A 134 -8.43 -24.34 -28.31
CA ILE A 134 -8.25 -24.61 -26.87
C ILE A 134 -7.03 -23.85 -26.34
N PHE A 135 -5.89 -23.89 -27.04
CA PHE A 135 -4.69 -23.17 -26.61
C PHE A 135 -4.91 -21.65 -26.61
N GLU A 136 -5.55 -21.11 -27.64
CA GLU A 136 -5.91 -19.69 -27.73
C GLU A 136 -6.84 -19.30 -26.56
N GLY A 137 -7.91 -20.08 -26.33
CA GLY A 137 -8.87 -19.83 -25.25
C GLY A 137 -8.23 -19.91 -23.86
N LEU A 138 -7.37 -20.91 -23.61
CA LEU A 138 -6.65 -21.03 -22.34
C LEU A 138 -5.68 -19.87 -22.13
N PHE A 139 -4.97 -19.44 -23.17
CA PHE A 139 -4.06 -18.30 -23.09
C PHE A 139 -4.80 -16.99 -22.81
N PHE A 140 -5.91 -16.72 -23.51
CA PHE A 140 -6.74 -15.54 -23.25
C PHE A 140 -7.33 -15.55 -21.84
N THR A 141 -7.82 -16.70 -21.38
CA THR A 141 -8.39 -16.85 -20.04
C THR A 141 -7.32 -16.65 -18.97
N TRP A 142 -6.14 -17.27 -19.13
CA TRP A 142 -5.00 -17.09 -18.24
C TRP A 142 -4.54 -15.63 -18.18
N TRP A 143 -4.43 -14.97 -19.33
CA TRP A 143 -4.03 -13.57 -19.40
C TRP A 143 -5.06 -12.65 -18.72
N MET A 144 -6.35 -12.84 -18.98
CA MET A 144 -7.42 -12.06 -18.34
C MET A 144 -7.43 -12.27 -16.83
N CYS A 145 -7.22 -13.51 -16.36
CA CYS A 145 -7.04 -13.79 -14.94
C CYS A 145 -5.84 -13.02 -14.37
N GLY A 146 -4.67 -13.08 -15.02
CA GLY A 146 -3.46 -12.38 -14.60
C GLY A 146 -3.61 -10.85 -14.53
N ILE A 147 -4.34 -10.24 -15.48
CA ILE A 147 -4.67 -8.81 -15.43
C ILE A 147 -5.59 -8.52 -14.24
N TYR A 148 -6.65 -9.30 -14.06
CA TYR A 148 -7.62 -9.08 -12.99
C TYR A 148 -6.99 -9.23 -11.61
N THR A 149 -6.23 -10.31 -11.37
CA THR A 149 -5.49 -10.50 -10.12
C THR A 149 -4.40 -9.45 -9.94
N GLY A 150 -3.74 -9.03 -11.02
CA GLY A 150 -2.79 -7.90 -11.01
C GLY A 150 -3.44 -6.58 -10.58
N GLN A 151 -4.67 -6.29 -11.02
CA GLN A 151 -5.43 -5.12 -10.56
C GLN A 151 -5.78 -5.22 -9.07
N VAL A 152 -6.19 -6.39 -8.60
CA VAL A 152 -6.45 -6.65 -7.18
C VAL A 152 -5.18 -6.41 -6.35
N ARG A 153 -4.02 -6.90 -6.81
CA ARG A 153 -2.71 -6.63 -6.19
C ARG A 153 -2.38 -5.14 -6.15
N GLN A 154 -2.64 -4.42 -7.24
CA GLN A 154 -2.44 -2.97 -7.29
C GLN A 154 -3.36 -2.22 -6.32
N ASN A 155 -4.62 -2.64 -6.19
CA ASN A 155 -5.54 -2.09 -5.21
C ASN A 155 -5.08 -2.37 -3.78
N LEU A 156 -4.55 -3.57 -3.51
CA LEU A 156 -3.92 -3.92 -2.23
C LEU A 156 -2.72 -3.01 -1.93
N GLN A 157 -1.83 -2.82 -2.91
CA GLN A 157 -0.64 -1.97 -2.76
C GLN A 157 -1.02 -0.51 -2.53
N LYS A 158 -2.09 -0.02 -3.16
CA LYS A 158 -2.62 1.32 -2.91
C LYS A 158 -3.29 1.43 -1.53
N LYS A 159 -4.07 0.42 -1.12
CA LYS A 159 -4.80 0.41 0.17
C LYS A 159 -3.84 0.39 1.36
N TYR A 160 -2.83 -0.48 1.31
CA TYR A 160 -1.85 -0.67 2.39
C TYR A 160 -0.50 -0.09 2.07
N HIS A 161 -0.42 0.75 1.05
CA HIS A 161 0.73 1.61 0.96
C HIS A 161 2.04 0.76 0.79
N LEU A 162 1.98 -0.26 -0.07
CA LEU A 162 3.02 -1.28 -0.20
C LEU A 162 3.96 -0.99 -1.36
N LYS A 163 5.24 -1.37 -1.18
CA LYS A 163 6.25 -1.29 -2.23
C LYS A 163 5.84 -2.05 -3.49
N ASN A 164 6.12 -1.45 -4.65
CA ASN A 164 5.97 -2.13 -5.94
C ASN A 164 6.85 -3.39 -6.02
N SER A 165 6.29 -4.47 -6.58
CA SER A 165 7.08 -5.65 -6.89
C SER A 165 8.07 -5.36 -8.02
N PRO A 166 9.23 -6.05 -8.06
CA PRO A 166 10.28 -5.82 -9.06
C PRO A 166 9.84 -6.15 -10.51
N CYS A 167 8.71 -6.84 -10.67
CA CYS A 167 8.08 -7.14 -11.95
C CYS A 167 6.69 -6.52 -12.01
N ASP A 168 6.22 -6.23 -13.24
CA ASP A 168 4.84 -5.81 -13.48
C ASP A 168 3.85 -6.77 -12.79
N PRO A 169 2.80 -6.28 -12.12
CA PRO A 169 1.84 -7.11 -11.39
C PRO A 169 1.27 -8.27 -12.21
N CYS A 170 1.07 -8.07 -13.53
CA CYS A 170 0.59 -9.11 -14.43
C CYS A 170 1.62 -10.26 -14.57
N CYS A 171 2.90 -9.93 -14.72
CA CYS A 171 3.98 -10.92 -14.83
C CYS A 171 4.12 -11.78 -13.57
N VAL A 172 3.90 -11.18 -12.40
CA VAL A 172 3.94 -11.88 -11.12
C VAL A 172 2.86 -12.96 -11.04
N HIS A 173 1.62 -12.64 -11.41
CA HIS A 173 0.54 -13.63 -11.44
C HIS A 173 0.63 -14.59 -12.62
N CYS A 174 1.34 -14.25 -13.69
CA CYS A 174 1.57 -15.15 -14.82
C CYS A 174 2.58 -16.26 -14.48
N CYS A 175 3.65 -15.95 -13.74
CA CYS A 175 4.72 -16.91 -13.45
C CYS A 175 4.63 -17.54 -12.05
N MET A 176 4.01 -16.83 -11.10
CA MET A 176 3.98 -17.19 -9.68
C MET A 176 2.58 -16.97 -9.08
N HIS A 177 1.53 -17.28 -9.85
CA HIS A 177 0.13 -17.09 -9.45
C HIS A 177 -0.17 -17.54 -8.02
N TRP A 178 0.24 -18.78 -7.72
CA TRP A 178 0.05 -19.44 -6.44
C TRP A 178 0.66 -18.68 -5.26
N CYS A 179 1.95 -18.35 -5.42
CA CYS A 179 2.74 -17.67 -4.41
C CYS A 179 2.27 -16.23 -4.18
N ALA A 180 1.88 -15.53 -5.26
CA ALA A 180 1.34 -14.18 -5.19
C ALA A 180 0.03 -14.12 -4.38
N LEU A 181 -0.92 -15.04 -4.64
CA LEU A 181 -2.18 -15.11 -3.88
C LEU A 181 -1.95 -15.38 -2.38
N CYS A 182 -1.01 -16.27 -2.05
CA CYS A 182 -0.65 -16.55 -0.66
C CYS A 182 -0.03 -15.34 0.03
N GLN A 183 0.89 -14.64 -0.65
CA GLN A 183 1.54 -13.45 -0.13
C GLN A 183 0.49 -12.37 0.17
N GLU A 184 -0.41 -12.10 -0.79
CA GLU A 184 -1.48 -11.11 -0.64
C GLU A 184 -2.41 -11.44 0.52
N HIS A 185 -2.83 -12.70 0.62
CA HIS A 185 -3.72 -13.15 1.69
C HIS A 185 -3.10 -12.92 3.08
N ARG A 186 -1.83 -13.29 3.24
CA ARG A 186 -1.10 -13.07 4.49
C ARG A 186 -0.94 -11.59 4.81
N GLU A 187 -0.61 -10.78 3.80
CA GLU A 187 -0.46 -9.34 3.95
C GLU A 187 -1.72 -8.70 4.54
N MET A 188 -2.88 -9.03 3.97
CA MET A 188 -4.17 -8.54 4.47
C MET A 188 -4.47 -9.04 5.88
N LYS A 189 -4.27 -10.35 6.12
CA LYS A 189 -4.55 -10.95 7.42
C LYS A 189 -3.70 -10.36 8.54
N GLY A 190 -2.40 -10.17 8.32
CA GLY A 190 -1.50 -9.60 9.33
C GLY A 190 -1.86 -8.15 9.66
N ARG A 191 -2.14 -7.33 8.65
CA ARG A 191 -2.55 -5.93 8.86
C ARG A 191 -3.91 -5.79 9.53
N LEU A 192 -4.84 -6.70 9.25
CA LEU A 192 -6.12 -6.76 9.97
C LEU A 192 -5.91 -7.10 11.45
N SER A 193 -5.04 -8.08 11.77
CA SER A 193 -4.75 -8.39 13.17
C SER A 193 -4.10 -7.23 13.91
N ASP A 194 -3.16 -6.52 13.29
CA ASP A 194 -2.48 -5.37 13.91
C ASP A 194 -3.44 -4.21 14.23
N ASN A 195 -4.43 -3.98 13.36
CA ASN A 195 -5.47 -2.98 13.58
C ASN A 195 -6.34 -3.33 14.80
N VAL A 196 -6.76 -4.60 14.92
CA VAL A 196 -7.57 -5.09 16.05
C VAL A 196 -6.81 -4.96 17.39
N PHE A 197 -5.50 -5.26 17.40
CA PHE A 197 -4.68 -5.09 18.61
C PHE A 197 -4.53 -3.62 19.01
N SER A 198 -4.41 -2.70 18.04
CA SER A 198 -4.28 -1.25 18.29
C SER A 198 -5.57 -0.64 18.88
N GLU A 199 -6.74 -1.11 18.45
CA GLU A 199 -8.03 -0.69 19.00
C GLU A 199 -8.28 -1.23 20.43
N THR A 200 -7.73 -2.41 20.75
CA THR A 200 -7.89 -3.05 22.06
C THR A 200 -7.05 -2.38 23.16
N THR A 201 -6.04 -1.58 22.83
CA THR A 201 -5.34 -0.74 23.80
C THR A 201 -6.17 0.49 24.18
N VAL A 202 -7.22 0.28 24.98
CA VAL A 202 -8.01 1.33 25.63
C VAL A 202 -7.08 2.18 26.51
N VAL A 203 -6.81 3.40 26.06
CA VAL A 203 -6.17 4.43 26.89
C VAL A 203 -7.16 4.77 28.02
N ASN A 204 -6.92 4.25 29.22
CA ASN A 204 -7.63 4.74 30.39
C ASN A 204 -7.30 6.22 30.56
N ALA A 205 -8.33 7.07 30.54
CA ALA A 205 -8.17 8.50 30.76
C ALA A 205 -7.54 8.72 32.15
N PRO A 206 -6.49 9.57 32.26
CA PRO A 206 -5.94 9.89 33.57
C PRO A 206 -7.05 10.51 34.44
N PRO A 207 -7.08 10.20 35.75
CA PRO A 207 -8.12 10.69 36.63
C PRO A 207 -8.17 12.22 36.58
N ILE A 208 -9.39 12.76 36.46
CA ILE A 208 -9.65 14.20 36.44
C ILE A 208 -8.98 14.87 37.64
N GLN A 209 -7.95 15.68 37.36
CA GLN A 209 -7.26 16.44 38.39
C GLN A 209 -8.08 17.69 38.70
N GLU A 210 -8.89 17.63 39.76
CA GLU A 210 -9.64 18.79 40.23
C GLU A 210 -8.68 19.84 40.81
N MET A 211 -8.63 21.00 40.17
CA MET A 211 -7.90 22.16 40.66
C MET A 211 -8.78 22.89 41.68
N LYS A 212 -8.47 22.77 42.96
CA LYS A 212 -9.11 23.59 44.00
C LYS A 212 -8.64 25.04 43.85
N SER A 213 -9.51 25.93 43.39
CA SER A 213 -9.30 27.37 43.47
C SER A 213 -9.75 27.86 44.85
N SER A 214 -8.79 28.16 45.72
CA SER A 214 -9.05 28.88 46.96
C SER A 214 -8.30 30.21 46.87
N ASP A 215 -9.04 31.27 46.57
CA ASP A 215 -8.68 32.63 46.96
C ASP A 215 -8.92 32.71 48.48
N ASP A 216 -7.85 32.81 49.27
CA ASP A 216 -7.86 33.58 50.52
C ASP A 216 -6.41 33.81 50.97
N LYS A 217 -6.17 35.05 51.38
CA LYS A 217 -4.85 35.65 51.62
C LYS A 217 -4.66 35.82 53.12
N GLU A 218 -3.78 35.05 53.75
CA GLU A 218 -3.12 35.47 55.00
C GLU A 218 -1.79 34.72 55.26
N ASN A 219 -0.98 35.32 56.13
CA ASN A 219 0.49 35.33 56.19
C ASN A 219 1.17 34.04 56.72
N PRO A 220 2.53 33.92 56.62
CA PRO A 220 3.28 32.67 56.76
C PRO A 220 3.75 32.41 58.18
N GLU A 221 3.62 31.18 58.68
CA GLU A 221 4.44 30.69 59.80
C GLU A 221 4.80 29.20 59.67
N THR A 222 5.94 28.93 60.28
CA THR A 222 6.85 27.78 60.26
C THR A 222 6.41 26.51 61.00
N SER A 223 7.19 25.44 60.79
CA SER A 223 7.39 24.22 61.62
C SER A 223 6.47 23.03 61.27
N SER A 224 6.98 21.89 60.79
CA SER A 224 7.80 20.83 61.42
C SER A 224 6.96 19.72 62.07
N ALA A 225 7.36 18.49 61.75
CA ALA A 225 7.20 17.22 62.47
C ALA A 225 5.98 16.31 62.15
N ASN A 226 6.34 15.15 61.59
CA ASN A 226 5.99 13.76 61.95
C ASN A 226 4.65 13.46 62.65
N ASP A 227 3.87 12.53 62.08
CA ASP A 227 3.56 11.21 62.68
C ASP A 227 2.75 10.37 61.66
N THR A 228 3.16 9.17 61.24
CA THR A 228 3.05 7.82 61.87
C THR A 228 1.62 7.35 62.20
N GLU A 229 1.26 6.18 61.65
CA GLU A 229 0.16 5.25 62.05
C GLU A 229 -1.30 5.71 61.79
N HIS A 230 -2.30 4.89 61.48
CA HIS A 230 -2.52 3.44 61.44
C HIS A 230 -3.81 3.18 60.61
N THR A 231 -3.93 1.98 60.00
CA THR A 231 -5.15 1.18 59.67
C THR A 231 -6.50 1.90 59.49
N GLY A 232 -7.23 1.73 58.38
CA GLY A 232 -7.79 0.46 57.93
C GLY A 232 -9.21 0.29 58.47
N LEU A 233 -10.23 0.31 57.60
CA LEU A 233 -11.46 -0.50 57.66
C LEU A 233 -12.41 -0.11 56.53
N GLU A 234 -12.68 -1.12 55.73
CA GLU A 234 -13.77 -1.28 54.76
C GLU A 234 -15.15 -1.08 55.43
N LEU A 235 -16.15 -0.64 54.65
CA LEU A 235 -17.54 -1.14 54.64
C LEU A 235 -18.40 -0.32 53.65
N GLN A 236 -18.79 -0.97 52.55
CA GLN A 236 -20.09 -0.77 51.87
C GLN A 236 -21.24 -1.14 52.84
N PRO A 237 -22.54 -0.84 52.62
CA PRO A 237 -23.23 -0.55 51.33
C PRO A 237 -24.32 0.56 51.39
N VAL A 238 -24.88 0.94 50.24
CA VAL A 238 -26.29 0.72 49.79
C VAL A 238 -26.30 0.83 48.27
#